data_AF-A0A231P2B4-F1
#
_entry.id   AF-A0A231P2B4-F1
#
_cell.length_a   1.000
_cell.length_b   1.000
_cell.length_c   1.000
_cell.angle_alpha   90.00
_cell.angle_beta   90.00
_cell.angle_gamma   90.00
#
_symmetry.space_group_name_H-M   'P 1'
#
loop_
_entity.id
_entity.type
_entity.pdbx_description
1 polymer ?
#
loop_
_entity_poly.entity_id
_entity_poly.type
_entity_poly.pdbx_seq_one_letter_code
_entity_poly.pdbx_strand_id
1 'polypeptide(L)'
;MRKTIFFMLLTLGMLSVGLQASAQSRYEANVAAWKPFGAVDSFEYKVALKPELFQSGKALASFATIWEALQNQASQKGFALKAGKGKIRERTKSYFDTADLTLKKAGFIIRVNETYKDGRPNDEVRFSVKVSGKSPDFILGAPLKSAIGRGKVSTEDNPYEADGKIMSRLEKSLDIKIDSAALGNLRSPTLQQFSRIAPILEKSGLSPSTQLKPVVAYSYSAKMGTVNLGGVDAEVSLEAWTNGWNGETLVLELSLGVEDQDYYAIPKVVAAGDAFFQDVMIKGLSDFRPKDEKFSGSKLLLLRGL
;
A
#
# COMPACT_ATOMS: atom_id res chain seq x y z
N MET A 1 76.85 45.83 1.83
CA MET A 1 75.86 45.93 2.92
C MET A 1 74.46 45.73 2.35
N ARG A 2 73.84 44.56 2.55
CA ARG A 2 72.42 44.33 2.24
C ARG A 2 71.83 43.50 3.38
N LYS A 3 70.80 44.07 4.00
CA LYS A 3 70.14 43.57 5.22
C LYS A 3 69.16 42.45 4.88
N THR A 4 69.19 41.42 5.70
CA THR A 4 68.21 40.33 5.81
C THR A 4 66.90 40.85 6.40
N ILE A 5 65.75 40.49 5.82
CA ILE A 5 64.44 40.55 6.48
C ILE A 5 63.79 39.19 6.28
N PHE A 6 63.63 38.46 7.40
CA PHE A 6 62.84 37.23 7.50
C PHE A 6 61.38 37.62 7.67
N PHE A 7 60.50 37.19 6.75
CA PHE A 7 59.05 37.28 6.92
C PHE A 7 58.53 35.89 7.32
N MET A 8 58.09 35.76 8.57
CA MET A 8 57.46 34.56 9.12
C MET A 8 55.97 34.63 8.80
N LEU A 9 55.52 33.88 7.79
CA LEU A 9 54.10 33.74 7.46
C LEU A 9 53.48 32.65 8.34
N LEU A 10 52.62 33.05 9.27
CA LEU A 10 51.80 32.15 10.08
C LEU A 10 50.54 31.80 9.27
N THR A 11 50.50 30.64 8.63
CA THR A 11 49.28 30.12 7.98
C THR A 11 48.33 29.54 9.02
N LEU A 12 47.27 30.29 9.32
CA LEU A 12 46.14 29.86 10.13
C LEU A 12 45.25 28.92 9.29
N GLY A 13 45.38 27.61 9.51
CA GLY A 13 44.51 26.61 8.88
C GLY A 13 43.13 26.61 9.53
N MET A 14 42.15 27.26 8.90
CA MET A 14 40.75 27.07 9.28
C MET A 14 40.27 25.69 8.80
N LEU A 15 40.09 24.77 9.74
CA LEU A 15 39.29 23.56 9.56
C LEU A 15 37.83 23.95 9.35
N SER A 16 37.40 24.05 8.10
CA SER A 16 35.98 24.05 7.76
C SER A 16 35.44 22.63 7.97
N VAL A 17 34.91 22.36 9.16
CA VAL A 17 34.03 21.20 9.40
C VAL A 17 32.76 21.45 8.60
N GLY A 18 32.71 20.91 7.40
CA GLY A 18 31.48 20.85 6.63
C GLY A 18 30.46 20.03 7.42
N LEU A 19 29.48 20.69 8.01
CA LEU A 19 28.22 20.06 8.41
C LEU A 19 27.58 19.49 7.13
N GLN A 20 27.88 18.24 6.82
CA GLN A 20 27.03 17.46 5.93
C GLN A 20 25.68 17.36 6.64
N ALA A 21 24.72 18.17 6.20
CA ALA A 21 23.33 17.99 6.59
C ALA A 21 22.96 16.54 6.27
N SER A 22 22.65 15.74 7.29
CA SER A 22 22.12 14.40 7.10
C SER A 22 20.88 14.53 6.23
N ALA A 23 20.83 13.79 5.11
CA ALA A 23 19.64 13.77 4.28
C ALA A 23 18.41 13.48 5.14
N GLN A 24 17.39 14.32 5.02
CA GLN A 24 16.14 14.17 5.78
C GLN A 24 15.57 12.77 5.54
N SER A 25 15.20 12.08 6.63
CA SER A 25 14.58 10.77 6.53
C SER A 25 13.20 10.86 5.86
N ARG A 26 12.74 9.77 5.22
CA ARG A 26 11.39 9.69 4.64
C ARG A 26 10.32 10.01 5.68
N TYR A 27 10.49 9.51 6.90
CA TYR A 27 9.62 9.81 8.03
C TYR A 27 9.51 11.32 8.30
N GLU A 28 10.63 12.02 8.44
CA GLU A 28 10.64 13.47 8.70
C GLU A 28 10.01 14.26 7.55
N ALA A 29 10.28 13.86 6.31
CA ALA A 29 9.69 14.48 5.12
C ALA A 29 8.15 14.30 5.12
N ASN A 30 7.68 13.09 5.42
CA ASN A 30 6.26 12.78 5.54
C ASN A 30 5.59 13.57 6.69
N VAL A 31 6.21 13.63 7.87
CA VAL A 31 5.69 14.38 9.03
C VAL A 31 5.50 15.85 8.66
N ALA A 32 6.51 16.47 8.04
CA ALA A 32 6.44 17.87 7.61
C ALA A 32 5.34 18.10 6.57
N ALA A 33 5.18 17.17 5.63
CA ALA A 33 4.21 17.28 4.54
C ALA A 33 2.76 16.99 4.94
N TRP A 34 2.52 16.12 5.92
CA TRP A 34 1.20 15.54 6.18
C TRP A 34 0.57 16.02 7.49
N LYS A 35 1.37 16.15 8.55
CA LYS A 35 0.88 16.51 9.88
C LYS A 35 0.06 17.81 9.91
N PRO A 36 0.35 18.85 9.10
CA PRO A 36 -0.50 20.04 9.04
C PRO A 36 -1.93 19.79 8.56
N PHE A 37 -2.20 18.69 7.86
CA PHE A 37 -3.49 18.44 7.21
C PHE A 37 -4.31 17.32 7.85
N GLY A 38 -3.72 16.48 8.70
CA GLY A 38 -4.46 15.43 9.40
C GLY A 38 -3.60 14.30 9.97
N ALA A 39 -4.27 13.36 10.64
CA ALA A 39 -3.66 12.15 11.19
C ALA A 39 -3.39 11.10 10.11
N VAL A 40 -2.33 10.32 10.31
CA VAL A 40 -2.03 9.09 9.56
C VAL A 40 -1.96 7.96 10.59
N ASP A 41 -2.70 6.88 10.34
CA ASP A 41 -2.95 5.82 11.32
C ASP A 41 -2.30 4.47 10.98
N SER A 42 -1.72 4.33 9.79
CA SER A 42 -1.05 3.10 9.37
C SER A 42 0.05 3.34 8.34
N PHE A 43 0.88 2.31 8.13
CA PHE A 43 1.68 2.19 6.92
C PHE A 43 1.67 0.74 6.41
N GLU A 44 1.71 0.56 5.08
CA GLU A 44 1.78 -0.76 4.44
C GLU A 44 2.80 -0.77 3.29
N TYR A 45 3.86 -1.57 3.43
CA TYR A 45 4.79 -1.86 2.35
C TYR A 45 4.25 -2.98 1.47
N LYS A 46 4.47 -2.87 0.16
CA LYS A 46 4.14 -3.93 -0.80
C LYS A 46 5.25 -4.12 -1.82
N VAL A 47 5.56 -5.37 -2.14
CA VAL A 47 6.41 -5.73 -3.29
C VAL A 47 5.67 -6.69 -4.20
N ALA A 48 5.80 -6.52 -5.52
CA ALA A 48 5.34 -7.53 -6.46
C ALA A 48 6.32 -8.70 -6.49
N LEU A 49 5.77 -9.89 -6.63
CA LEU A 49 6.49 -11.13 -6.83
C LEU A 49 6.12 -11.69 -8.21
N LYS A 50 6.98 -12.56 -8.72
CA LYS A 50 6.79 -13.33 -9.94
C LYS A 50 5.45 -14.10 -9.90
N PRO A 51 4.48 -13.81 -10.77
CA PRO A 51 3.17 -14.47 -10.76
C PRO A 51 3.25 -16.00 -10.89
N GLU A 52 4.28 -16.53 -11.55
CA GLU A 52 4.54 -17.96 -11.72
C GLU A 52 4.85 -18.71 -10.41
N LEU A 53 5.15 -18.00 -9.32
CA LEU A 53 5.34 -18.58 -7.98
C LEU A 53 4.02 -19.02 -7.34
N PHE A 54 2.87 -18.58 -7.88
CA PHE A 54 1.55 -18.92 -7.36
C PHE A 54 0.77 -19.86 -8.27
N GLN A 55 0.19 -20.89 -7.66
CA GLN A 55 -0.71 -21.84 -8.31
C GLN A 55 -2.02 -21.94 -7.52
N SER A 56 -3.14 -21.55 -8.12
CA SER A 56 -4.47 -21.51 -7.47
C SER A 56 -4.86 -22.83 -6.79
N GLY A 57 -4.63 -23.98 -7.44
CA GLY A 57 -4.90 -25.30 -6.88
C GLY A 57 -3.97 -25.72 -5.72
N LYS A 58 -2.92 -24.94 -5.45
CA LYS A 58 -1.94 -25.15 -4.37
C LYS A 58 -1.66 -23.85 -3.61
N ALA A 59 -2.65 -22.97 -3.49
CA ALA A 59 -2.48 -21.61 -2.98
C ALA A 59 -1.69 -21.53 -1.67
N LEU A 60 -2.02 -22.37 -0.69
CA LEU A 60 -1.32 -22.39 0.60
C LEU A 60 0.14 -22.86 0.47
N ALA A 61 0.40 -23.87 -0.35
CA ALA A 61 1.77 -24.35 -0.57
C ALA A 61 2.63 -23.29 -1.28
N SER A 62 2.08 -22.62 -2.30
CA SER A 62 2.74 -21.47 -2.96
C SER A 62 3.09 -20.36 -1.95
N PHE A 63 2.15 -20.00 -1.08
CA PHE A 63 2.40 -19.00 -0.04
C PHE A 63 3.41 -19.47 1.02
N ALA A 64 3.41 -20.76 1.38
CA ALA A 64 4.38 -21.33 2.31
C ALA A 64 5.82 -21.23 1.75
N THR A 65 6.04 -21.54 0.47
CA THR A 65 7.36 -21.39 -0.17
C THR A 65 7.88 -19.95 -0.11
N ILE A 66 7.02 -18.97 -0.35
CA ILE A 66 7.40 -17.55 -0.26
C ILE A 66 7.67 -17.14 1.19
N TRP A 67 6.87 -17.62 2.13
CA TRP A 67 7.07 -17.38 3.55
C TRP A 67 8.38 -17.95 4.07
N GLU A 68 8.75 -19.16 3.67
CA GLU A 68 10.04 -19.79 4.02
C GLU A 68 11.23 -18.97 3.49
N ALA A 69 11.15 -18.53 2.23
CA ALA A 69 12.17 -17.65 1.65
C ALA A 69 12.27 -16.32 2.44
N LEU A 70 11.14 -15.70 2.77
CA LEU A 70 11.09 -14.48 3.56
C LEU A 70 11.70 -14.67 4.95
N GLN A 71 11.36 -15.77 5.64
CA GLN A 71 11.87 -16.09 6.97
C GLN A 71 13.39 -16.27 6.97
N ASN A 72 13.92 -16.98 5.97
CA ASN A 72 15.36 -17.15 5.79
C ASN A 72 16.06 -15.80 5.61
N GLN A 73 15.56 -14.95 4.72
CA GLN A 73 16.15 -13.62 4.47
C GLN A 73 16.04 -12.70 5.70
N ALA A 74 14.89 -12.71 6.38
CA ALA A 74 14.66 -11.90 7.57
C ALA A 74 15.63 -12.27 8.70
N SER A 75 15.83 -13.57 8.96
CA SER A 75 16.73 -14.04 10.01
C SER A 75 18.19 -13.62 9.77
N GLN A 76 18.65 -13.64 8.51
CA GLN A 76 20.00 -13.17 8.12
C GLN A 76 20.20 -11.67 8.39
N LYS A 77 19.10 -10.91 8.46
CA LYS A 77 19.09 -9.47 8.76
C LYS A 77 18.71 -9.16 10.21
N GLY A 78 18.60 -10.17 11.06
CA GLY A 78 18.29 -10.00 12.49
C GLY A 78 16.81 -9.78 12.80
N PHE A 79 15.91 -10.01 11.84
CA PHE A 79 14.47 -9.95 12.07
C PHE A 79 13.90 -11.34 12.39
N ALA A 80 13.05 -11.39 13.41
CA ALA A 80 12.36 -12.61 13.82
C ALA A 80 10.90 -12.60 13.36
N LEU A 81 10.57 -13.50 12.43
CA LEU A 81 9.19 -13.72 11.99
C LEU A 81 8.49 -14.73 12.90
N LYS A 82 7.24 -14.44 13.24
CA LYS A 82 6.32 -15.35 13.95
C LYS A 82 5.30 -15.87 12.96
N ALA A 83 5.23 -17.18 12.78
CA ALA A 83 4.27 -17.80 11.87
C ALA A 83 2.82 -17.62 12.34
N GLY A 84 1.94 -17.37 11.39
CA GLY A 84 0.48 -17.35 11.55
C GLY A 84 -0.14 -18.66 11.08
N LYS A 85 -1.48 -18.69 11.06
CA LYS A 85 -2.25 -19.88 10.64
C LYS A 85 -2.22 -20.14 9.12
N GLY A 86 -1.84 -19.16 8.30
CA GLY A 86 -1.81 -19.30 6.84
C GLY A 86 -3.19 -19.61 6.22
N LYS A 87 -4.31 -19.23 6.84
CA LYS A 87 -5.63 -19.57 6.31
C LYS A 87 -5.90 -18.80 5.01
N ILE A 88 -6.11 -19.54 3.92
CA ILE A 88 -6.53 -18.98 2.63
C ILE A 88 -7.92 -18.33 2.77
N ARG A 89 -8.02 -17.11 2.26
CA ARG A 89 -9.27 -16.37 2.06
C ARG A 89 -9.44 -16.09 0.59
N GLU A 90 -10.55 -16.55 0.05
CA GLU A 90 -10.98 -16.34 -1.32
C GLU A 90 -11.88 -15.12 -1.40
N ARG A 91 -11.60 -14.22 -2.34
CA ARG A 91 -12.42 -13.03 -2.59
C ARG A 91 -12.52 -12.71 -4.07
N THR A 92 -13.59 -12.01 -4.46
CA THR A 92 -13.55 -11.14 -5.64
C THR A 92 -13.22 -9.71 -5.20
N LYS A 93 -12.49 -8.98 -6.04
CA LYS A 93 -12.20 -7.55 -5.87
C LYS A 93 -12.64 -6.82 -7.12
N SER A 94 -13.71 -6.05 -6.99
CA SER A 94 -14.31 -5.30 -8.09
C SER A 94 -13.98 -3.82 -7.94
N TYR A 95 -13.38 -3.23 -8.98
CA TYR A 95 -13.07 -1.81 -9.07
C TYR A 95 -13.98 -1.13 -10.08
N PHE A 96 -14.43 0.08 -9.78
CA PHE A 96 -15.41 0.80 -10.60
C PHE A 96 -14.87 2.16 -11.00
N ASP A 97 -14.73 2.38 -12.31
CA ASP A 97 -14.26 3.64 -12.88
C ASP A 97 -14.77 3.76 -14.34
N THR A 98 -14.72 4.95 -14.92
CA THR A 98 -14.94 5.18 -16.35
C THR A 98 -13.85 4.49 -17.19
N ALA A 99 -14.08 4.26 -18.48
CA ALA A 99 -13.10 3.56 -19.33
C ALA A 99 -11.72 4.24 -19.34
N ASP A 100 -11.68 5.57 -19.23
CA ASP A 100 -10.50 6.43 -19.26
C ASP A 100 -9.95 6.78 -17.87
N LEU A 101 -10.41 6.10 -16.80
CA LEU A 101 -9.96 6.27 -15.42
C LEU A 101 -10.19 7.69 -14.86
N THR A 102 -11.30 8.33 -15.25
CA THR A 102 -11.59 9.71 -14.84
C THR A 102 -11.87 9.82 -13.34
N LEU A 103 -12.50 8.83 -12.71
CA LEU A 103 -12.73 8.85 -11.27
C LEU A 103 -11.40 8.75 -10.50
N LYS A 104 -10.51 7.83 -10.92
CA LYS A 104 -9.15 7.74 -10.38
C LYS A 104 -8.36 9.03 -10.60
N LYS A 105 -8.42 9.63 -11.79
CA LYS A 105 -7.76 10.92 -12.08
C LYS A 105 -8.32 12.05 -11.21
N ALA A 106 -9.60 11.99 -10.83
CA ALA A 106 -10.20 12.90 -9.86
C ALA A 106 -9.76 12.62 -8.40
N GLY A 107 -9.04 11.52 -8.15
CA GLY A 107 -8.47 11.17 -6.86
C GLY A 107 -9.31 10.16 -6.07
N PHE A 108 -10.27 9.47 -6.70
CA PHE A 108 -11.19 8.54 -6.03
C PHE A 108 -11.07 7.13 -6.59
N ILE A 109 -11.14 6.12 -5.72
CA ILE A 109 -11.18 4.71 -6.10
C ILE A 109 -12.35 4.06 -5.38
N ILE A 110 -13.22 3.39 -6.13
CA ILE A 110 -14.31 2.59 -5.58
C ILE A 110 -13.91 1.12 -5.68
N ARG A 111 -14.05 0.38 -4.58
CA ARG A 111 -13.81 -1.06 -4.53
C ARG A 111 -14.91 -1.79 -3.76
N VAL A 112 -15.32 -2.95 -4.27
CA VAL A 112 -16.17 -3.91 -3.55
C VAL A 112 -15.40 -5.21 -3.43
N ASN A 113 -15.25 -5.71 -2.21
CA ASN A 113 -14.65 -7.01 -1.94
C ASN A 113 -15.74 -7.98 -1.45
N GLU A 114 -15.97 -9.05 -2.19
CA GLU A 114 -16.88 -10.12 -1.80
C GLU A 114 -16.05 -11.29 -1.28
N THR A 115 -16.37 -11.80 -0.08
CA THR A 115 -15.64 -12.94 0.49
C THR A 115 -16.39 -14.22 0.20
N TYR A 116 -15.65 -15.26 -0.17
CA TYR A 116 -16.20 -16.57 -0.47
C TYR A 116 -15.97 -17.54 0.68
N LYS A 117 -16.95 -18.40 0.91
CA LYS A 117 -16.88 -19.54 1.80
C LYS A 117 -17.50 -20.75 1.10
N ASP A 118 -16.76 -21.84 1.03
CA ASP A 118 -17.20 -23.09 0.40
C ASP A 118 -17.73 -22.87 -1.05
N GLY A 119 -17.01 -22.03 -1.81
CA GLY A 119 -17.34 -21.69 -3.21
C GLY A 119 -18.50 -20.70 -3.40
N ARG A 120 -19.09 -20.16 -2.32
CA ARG A 120 -20.23 -19.23 -2.39
C ARG A 120 -19.86 -17.85 -1.84
N PRO A 121 -20.31 -16.76 -2.48
CA PRO A 121 -20.11 -15.41 -1.94
C PRO A 121 -20.97 -15.23 -0.69
N ASN A 122 -20.46 -14.46 0.28
CA ASN A 122 -21.24 -13.99 1.42
C ASN A 122 -22.22 -12.90 0.99
N ASP A 123 -23.37 -12.83 1.67
CA ASP A 123 -24.36 -11.76 1.45
C ASP A 123 -23.83 -10.38 1.86
N GLU A 124 -22.94 -10.33 2.86
CA GLU A 124 -22.22 -9.12 3.27
C GLU A 124 -20.92 -8.95 2.46
N VAL A 125 -20.73 -7.74 1.94
CA VAL A 125 -19.53 -7.32 1.20
C VAL A 125 -18.82 -6.17 1.92
N ARG A 126 -17.52 -6.00 1.66
CA ARG A 126 -16.81 -4.78 2.05
C ARG A 126 -16.83 -3.81 0.88
N PHE A 127 -17.51 -2.69 1.06
CA PHE A 127 -17.46 -1.54 0.17
C PHE A 127 -16.43 -0.53 0.67
N SER A 128 -15.53 -0.10 -0.21
CA SER A 128 -14.46 0.85 0.07
C SER A 128 -14.51 2.04 -0.89
N VAL A 129 -14.38 3.25 -0.37
CA VAL A 129 -14.02 4.44 -1.15
C VAL A 129 -12.68 4.97 -0.65
N LYS A 130 -11.71 5.09 -1.56
CA LYS A 130 -10.36 5.56 -1.27
C LYS A 130 -10.11 6.88 -1.95
N VAL A 131 -9.37 7.75 -1.29
CA VAL A 131 -8.88 9.04 -1.79
C VAL A 131 -7.37 8.96 -1.87
N SER A 132 -6.80 9.13 -3.07
CA SER A 132 -5.35 9.01 -3.30
C SER A 132 -4.90 9.74 -4.58
N GLY A 133 -3.58 9.82 -4.79
CA GLY A 133 -3.00 10.40 -6.02
C GLY A 133 -3.19 11.91 -6.15
N LYS A 134 -3.44 12.60 -5.04
CA LYS A 134 -3.59 14.05 -4.91
C LYS A 134 -2.65 14.58 -3.83
N SER A 135 -2.68 15.89 -3.60
CA SER A 135 -1.88 16.52 -2.55
C SER A 135 -2.35 16.08 -1.14
N PRO A 136 -1.48 16.14 -0.12
CA PRO A 136 -1.84 15.74 1.24
C PRO A 136 -3.05 16.48 1.81
N ASP A 137 -3.22 17.78 1.53
CA ASP A 137 -4.38 18.57 1.95
C ASP A 137 -5.70 18.06 1.37
N PHE A 138 -5.69 17.64 0.10
CA PHE A 138 -6.85 17.04 -0.55
C PHE A 138 -7.21 15.70 0.08
N ILE A 139 -6.21 14.83 0.31
CA ILE A 139 -6.42 13.46 0.82
C ILE A 139 -6.85 13.50 2.29
N LEU A 140 -6.08 14.17 3.14
CA LEU A 140 -6.32 14.22 4.58
C LEU A 140 -7.54 15.08 4.93
N GLY A 141 -7.77 16.15 4.16
CA GLY A 141 -8.93 17.01 4.29
C GLY A 141 -10.23 16.41 3.76
N ALA A 142 -10.20 15.24 3.10
CA ALA A 142 -11.41 14.61 2.57
C ALA A 142 -12.36 14.19 3.72
N PRO A 143 -13.61 14.71 3.77
CA PRO A 143 -14.58 14.36 4.80
C PRO A 143 -15.26 13.02 4.47
N LEU A 144 -14.49 11.93 4.58
CA LEU A 144 -15.00 10.58 4.37
C LEU A 144 -16.01 10.22 5.45
N LYS A 145 -17.24 9.93 5.03
CA LYS A 145 -18.33 9.50 5.90
C LYS A 145 -19.28 8.61 5.12
N SER A 146 -19.79 7.58 5.79
CA SER A 146 -20.89 6.79 5.26
C SER A 146 -22.22 7.51 5.46
N ALA A 147 -23.05 7.54 4.42
CA ALA A 147 -24.46 7.91 4.54
C ALA A 147 -25.31 6.77 5.15
N ILE A 148 -24.78 5.54 5.17
CA ILE A 148 -25.48 4.35 5.71
C ILE A 148 -24.61 3.59 6.72
N GLY A 149 -25.17 3.25 7.88
CA GLY A 149 -24.47 2.47 8.89
C GLY A 149 -23.15 3.09 9.38
N ARG A 150 -22.30 2.26 9.99
CA ARG A 150 -21.00 2.67 10.52
C ARG A 150 -19.90 2.33 9.51
N GLY A 151 -19.07 3.31 9.16
CA GLY A 151 -17.85 3.10 8.37
C GLY A 151 -16.59 3.26 9.22
N LYS A 152 -15.53 2.49 8.92
CA LYS A 152 -14.17 2.76 9.41
C LYS A 152 -13.50 3.72 8.44
N VAL A 153 -13.01 4.85 8.95
CA VAL A 153 -12.10 5.71 8.20
C VAL A 153 -10.69 5.37 8.66
N SER A 154 -9.77 5.21 7.70
CA SER A 154 -8.35 5.01 7.96
C SER A 154 -7.50 5.84 7.00
N THR A 155 -6.26 6.11 7.39
CA THR A 155 -5.31 6.90 6.62
C THR A 155 -3.94 6.23 6.67
N GLU A 156 -3.43 5.90 5.50
CA GLU A 156 -2.28 5.02 5.36
C GLU A 156 -1.17 5.63 4.50
N ASP A 157 0.06 5.52 4.99
CA ASP A 157 1.26 5.64 4.18
C ASP A 157 1.51 4.32 3.41
N ASN A 158 1.64 4.40 2.09
CA ASN A 158 1.98 3.28 1.21
C ASN A 158 3.38 3.50 0.62
N PRO A 159 4.45 3.02 1.27
CA PRO A 159 5.80 3.22 0.78
C PRO A 159 6.10 2.31 -0.42
N TYR A 160 6.93 2.80 -1.35
CA TYR A 160 7.33 2.09 -2.56
C TYR A 160 8.76 2.42 -2.96
N GLU A 161 9.41 1.51 -3.67
CA GLU A 161 10.75 1.74 -4.23
C GLU A 161 10.65 2.52 -5.55
N ALA A 162 11.42 3.59 -5.66
CA ALA A 162 11.65 4.31 -6.92
C ALA A 162 13.10 4.81 -6.95
N ASP A 163 13.83 4.48 -8.01
CA ASP A 163 15.22 4.91 -8.24
C ASP A 163 16.15 4.63 -7.04
N GLY A 164 15.99 3.46 -6.41
CA GLY A 164 16.77 3.03 -5.24
C GLY A 164 16.45 3.78 -3.94
N LYS A 165 15.35 4.54 -3.90
CA LYS A 165 14.85 5.25 -2.71
C LYS A 165 13.47 4.76 -2.33
N ILE A 166 13.15 4.83 -1.05
CA ILE A 166 11.79 4.60 -0.56
C ILE A 166 11.03 5.92 -0.64
N MET A 167 9.97 5.93 -1.43
CA MET A 167 9.04 7.04 -1.59
C MET A 167 7.71 6.69 -0.91
N SER A 168 6.86 7.68 -0.66
CA SER A 168 5.58 7.50 0.05
C SER A 168 4.39 7.89 -0.82
N ARG A 169 3.26 7.20 -0.65
CA ARG A 169 1.95 7.66 -1.15
C ARG A 169 0.95 7.62 -0.03
N LEU A 170 0.22 8.72 0.09
CA LEU A 170 -0.84 8.83 1.06
C LEU A 170 -2.16 8.32 0.47
N GLU A 171 -2.91 7.59 1.27
CA GLU A 171 -4.27 7.19 0.96
C GLU A 171 -5.16 7.41 2.18
N LYS A 172 -6.39 7.86 1.96
CA LYS A 172 -7.44 7.88 2.99
C LYS A 172 -8.62 7.06 2.52
N SER A 173 -9.12 6.17 3.36
CA SER A 173 -10.14 5.19 2.98
C SER A 173 -11.35 5.23 3.90
N LEU A 174 -12.53 4.98 3.33
CA LEU A 174 -13.78 4.68 4.01
C LEU A 174 -14.15 3.24 3.69
N ASP A 175 -14.15 2.39 4.70
CA ASP A 175 -14.54 0.98 4.61
C ASP A 175 -15.86 0.74 5.35
N ILE A 176 -16.82 0.12 4.66
CA ILE A 176 -18.15 -0.18 5.18
C ILE A 176 -18.48 -1.64 4.86
N LYS A 177 -19.03 -2.34 5.85
CA LYS A 177 -19.66 -3.64 5.66
C LYS A 177 -21.15 -3.44 5.40
N ILE A 178 -21.62 -3.92 4.26
CA ILE A 178 -23.01 -3.74 3.83
C ILE A 178 -23.52 -5.01 3.16
N ASP A 179 -24.85 -5.17 3.16
CA ASP A 179 -25.52 -6.14 2.32
C ASP A 179 -25.24 -5.84 0.84
N SER A 180 -24.85 -6.86 0.08
CA SER A 180 -24.61 -6.74 -1.37
C SER A 180 -25.82 -6.19 -2.13
N ALA A 181 -27.04 -6.48 -1.68
CA ALA A 181 -28.27 -5.97 -2.29
C ALA A 181 -28.38 -4.44 -2.17
N ALA A 182 -27.81 -3.83 -1.13
CA ALA A 182 -27.79 -2.37 -0.95
C ALA A 182 -26.94 -1.67 -2.03
N LEU A 183 -26.02 -2.39 -2.66
CA LEU A 183 -25.24 -1.89 -3.79
C LEU A 183 -26.01 -1.94 -5.10
N GLY A 184 -27.13 -2.65 -5.22
CA GLY A 184 -27.88 -2.78 -6.48
C GLY A 184 -27.11 -3.54 -7.58
N ASN A 185 -27.45 -3.26 -8.85
CA ASN A 185 -26.84 -3.97 -9.97
C ASN A 185 -25.39 -3.49 -10.24
N LEU A 186 -24.41 -4.32 -9.91
CA LEU A 186 -22.98 -4.02 -10.12
C LEU A 186 -22.45 -4.36 -11.54
N ARG A 187 -23.29 -4.89 -12.44
CA ARG A 187 -22.87 -5.15 -13.84
C ARG A 187 -22.84 -3.89 -14.69
N SER A 188 -23.63 -2.88 -14.35
CA SER A 188 -23.69 -1.60 -15.04
C SER A 188 -24.03 -0.46 -14.07
N PRO A 189 -23.20 -0.24 -13.04
CA PRO A 189 -23.49 0.73 -12.00
C PRO A 189 -23.29 2.16 -12.50
N THR A 190 -23.97 3.09 -11.85
CA THR A 190 -23.74 4.52 -12.03
C THR A 190 -22.95 5.08 -10.86
N LEU A 191 -22.34 6.26 -11.02
CA LEU A 191 -21.69 6.96 -9.91
C LEU A 191 -22.68 7.22 -8.76
N GLN A 192 -23.94 7.56 -9.07
CA GLN A 192 -24.98 7.82 -8.08
C GLN A 192 -25.21 6.64 -7.14
N GLN A 193 -25.13 5.41 -7.65
CA GLN A 193 -25.30 4.19 -6.88
C GLN A 193 -24.33 4.12 -5.70
N PHE A 194 -23.08 4.55 -5.91
CA PHE A 194 -22.05 4.60 -4.88
C PHE A 194 -22.06 5.91 -4.07
N SER A 195 -22.36 7.05 -4.70
CA SER A 195 -22.37 8.35 -4.01
C SER A 195 -23.46 8.46 -2.95
N ARG A 196 -24.58 7.75 -3.12
CA ARG A 196 -25.62 7.59 -2.09
C ARG A 196 -25.09 6.94 -0.80
N ILE A 197 -24.01 6.17 -0.87
CA ILE A 197 -23.38 5.49 0.28
C ILE A 197 -22.18 6.32 0.78
N ALA A 198 -21.36 6.83 -0.14
CA ALA A 198 -20.19 7.67 0.14
C ALA A 198 -20.30 9.01 -0.61
N PRO A 199 -20.96 10.02 -0.02
CA PRO A 199 -21.26 11.30 -0.68
C PRO A 199 -20.04 12.07 -1.18
N ILE A 200 -18.85 11.79 -0.66
CA ILE A 200 -17.61 12.39 -1.13
C ILE A 200 -17.39 12.22 -2.65
N LEU A 201 -17.92 11.14 -3.24
CA LEU A 201 -17.80 10.84 -4.66
C LEU A 201 -18.44 11.91 -5.56
N GLU A 202 -19.37 12.71 -5.03
CA GLU A 202 -19.96 13.85 -5.74
C GLU A 202 -18.93 14.95 -6.02
N LYS A 203 -17.82 14.99 -5.28
CA LYS A 203 -16.69 15.90 -5.52
C LYS A 203 -15.77 15.47 -6.67
N SER A 204 -16.07 14.36 -7.34
CA SER A 204 -15.29 13.90 -8.50
C SER A 204 -15.44 14.79 -9.73
N GLY A 205 -16.48 15.62 -9.80
CA GLY A 205 -16.82 16.43 -10.98
C GLY A 205 -17.55 15.65 -12.08
N LEU A 206 -17.83 14.36 -11.86
CA LEU A 206 -18.59 13.52 -12.78
C LEU A 206 -20.10 13.62 -12.51
N SER A 207 -20.92 13.51 -13.56
CA SER A 207 -22.38 13.44 -13.42
C SER A 207 -22.79 12.20 -12.59
N PRO A 208 -23.81 12.29 -11.72
CA PRO A 208 -24.35 11.12 -11.02
C PRO A 208 -24.77 9.97 -11.95
N SER A 209 -25.23 10.29 -13.17
CA SER A 209 -25.62 9.29 -14.18
C SER A 209 -24.44 8.64 -14.92
N THR A 210 -23.20 9.03 -14.63
CA THR A 210 -22.00 8.47 -15.27
C THR A 210 -21.94 6.96 -15.04
N GLN A 211 -21.91 6.18 -16.13
CA GLN A 211 -21.77 4.74 -16.06
C GLN A 211 -20.33 4.36 -15.72
N LEU A 212 -20.15 3.49 -14.73
CA LEU A 212 -18.85 2.96 -14.32
C LEU A 212 -18.70 1.53 -14.84
N LYS A 213 -17.49 1.19 -15.27
CA LYS A 213 -17.15 -0.16 -15.73
C LYS A 213 -16.52 -0.95 -14.59
N PRO A 214 -17.11 -2.09 -14.18
CA PRO A 214 -16.47 -2.98 -13.23
C PRO A 214 -15.25 -3.64 -13.87
N VAL A 215 -14.18 -3.78 -13.09
CA VAL A 215 -13.06 -4.66 -13.39
C VAL A 215 -12.85 -5.56 -12.18
N VAL A 216 -12.89 -6.86 -12.40
CA VAL A 216 -12.94 -7.87 -11.33
C VAL A 216 -11.66 -8.69 -11.35
N ALA A 217 -11.08 -8.89 -10.18
CA ALA A 217 -10.02 -9.87 -9.95
C ALA A 217 -10.46 -10.91 -8.92
N TYR A 218 -10.04 -12.14 -9.12
CA TYR A 218 -10.23 -13.24 -8.17
C TYR A 218 -8.99 -13.35 -7.31
N SER A 219 -9.16 -13.37 -6.00
CA SER A 219 -8.07 -13.19 -5.05
C SER A 219 -7.98 -14.33 -4.06
N TYR A 220 -6.77 -14.84 -3.90
CA TYR A 220 -6.36 -15.70 -2.80
C TYR A 220 -5.47 -14.87 -1.89
N SER A 221 -5.74 -14.86 -0.59
CA SER A 221 -4.91 -14.13 0.37
C SER A 221 -4.74 -14.90 1.67
N ALA A 222 -3.63 -14.69 2.35
CA ALA A 222 -3.37 -15.27 3.66
C ALA A 222 -2.53 -14.35 4.52
N LYS A 223 -2.90 -14.25 5.80
CA LYS A 223 -2.01 -13.75 6.85
C LYS A 223 -1.01 -14.84 7.18
N MET A 224 0.24 -14.63 6.80
CA MET A 224 1.31 -15.61 6.95
C MET A 224 1.99 -15.52 8.30
N GLY A 225 1.99 -14.34 8.93
CA GLY A 225 2.58 -14.17 10.25
C GLY A 225 2.75 -12.71 10.63
N THR A 226 3.69 -12.45 11.53
CA THR A 226 4.09 -11.10 11.94
C THR A 226 5.61 -10.98 12.08
N VAL A 227 6.11 -9.75 12.08
CA VAL A 227 7.48 -9.38 12.47
C VAL A 227 7.42 -8.21 13.43
N ASN A 228 8.27 -8.19 14.46
CA ASN A 228 8.33 -7.06 15.39
C ASN A 228 9.19 -5.93 14.81
N LEU A 229 8.62 -4.75 14.65
CA LEU A 229 9.26 -3.54 14.17
C LEU A 229 9.31 -2.54 15.34
N GLY A 230 10.43 -2.51 16.07
CA GLY A 230 10.63 -1.52 17.14
C GLY A 230 9.57 -1.55 18.25
N GLY A 231 9.05 -2.74 18.59
CA GLY A 231 8.03 -2.93 19.62
C GLY A 231 6.60 -3.13 19.10
N VAL A 232 6.35 -2.92 17.81
CA VAL A 232 5.03 -3.13 17.19
C VAL A 232 5.07 -4.37 16.30
N ASP A 233 4.10 -5.27 16.46
CA ASP A 233 3.96 -6.44 15.58
C ASP A 233 3.30 -6.01 14.26
N ALA A 234 4.07 -6.04 13.17
CA ALA A 234 3.61 -5.78 11.81
C ALA A 234 3.09 -7.08 11.17
N GLU A 235 1.94 -7.01 10.50
CA GLU A 235 1.33 -8.13 9.79
C GLU A 235 2.04 -8.39 8.46
N VAL A 236 2.38 -9.66 8.21
CA VAL A 236 2.85 -10.12 6.91
C VAL A 236 1.77 -10.91 6.22
N SER A 237 1.38 -10.49 5.01
CA SER A 237 0.38 -11.15 4.21
C SER A 237 0.83 -11.37 2.76
N LEU A 238 0.30 -12.41 2.15
CA LEU A 238 0.46 -12.70 0.73
C LEU A 238 -0.89 -12.62 0.04
N GLU A 239 -0.90 -12.07 -1.17
CA GLU A 239 -2.10 -11.99 -2.00
C GLU A 239 -1.77 -12.26 -3.46
N ALA A 240 -2.52 -13.18 -4.07
CA ALA A 240 -2.50 -13.45 -5.50
C ALA A 240 -3.82 -13.00 -6.12
N TRP A 241 -3.75 -12.33 -7.27
CA TRP A 241 -4.90 -12.01 -8.12
C TRP A 241 -4.84 -12.85 -9.38
N THR A 242 -5.99 -13.36 -9.79
CA THR A 242 -6.14 -14.30 -10.90
C THR A 242 -7.30 -13.88 -11.81
N ASN A 243 -7.23 -14.25 -13.09
CA ASN A 243 -8.28 -13.99 -14.06
C ASN A 243 -9.36 -15.09 -14.05
N GLY A 244 -10.00 -15.28 -12.91
CA GLY A 244 -10.95 -16.36 -12.66
C GLY A 244 -10.46 -17.32 -11.58
N TRP A 245 -11.39 -18.07 -10.98
CA TRP A 245 -11.02 -19.20 -10.14
C TRP A 245 -10.24 -20.21 -10.96
N ASN A 246 -9.03 -20.57 -10.52
CA ASN A 246 -8.08 -21.40 -11.27
C ASN A 246 -7.55 -20.77 -12.57
N GLY A 247 -7.76 -19.47 -12.79
CA GLY A 247 -7.18 -18.72 -13.90
C GLY A 247 -5.70 -18.42 -13.70
N GLU A 248 -5.10 -17.79 -14.71
CA GLU A 248 -3.74 -17.28 -14.67
C GLU A 248 -3.56 -16.25 -13.55
N THR A 249 -2.41 -16.33 -12.86
CA THR A 249 -1.99 -15.34 -11.88
C THR A 249 -1.58 -14.05 -12.58
N LEU A 250 -2.31 -12.97 -12.32
CA LEU A 250 -2.06 -11.63 -12.84
C LEU A 250 -1.11 -10.84 -11.94
N VAL A 251 -1.28 -10.98 -10.62
CA VAL A 251 -0.50 -10.29 -9.60
C VAL A 251 -0.21 -11.27 -8.48
N LEU A 252 1.01 -11.27 -7.99
CA LEU A 252 1.37 -11.87 -6.71
C LEU A 252 2.10 -10.81 -5.90
N GLU A 253 1.73 -10.63 -4.64
CA GLU A 253 2.37 -9.65 -3.78
C GLU A 253 2.60 -10.18 -2.37
N LEU A 254 3.60 -9.56 -1.75
CA LEU A 254 3.88 -9.62 -0.32
C LEU A 254 3.67 -8.25 0.29
N SER A 255 2.90 -8.20 1.38
CA SER A 255 2.63 -6.99 2.13
C SER A 255 3.12 -7.08 3.57
N LEU A 256 3.60 -5.95 4.10
CA LEU A 256 3.97 -5.74 5.50
C LEU A 256 3.24 -4.51 6.02
N GLY A 257 2.28 -4.70 6.93
CA GLY A 257 1.41 -3.63 7.43
C GLY A 257 1.52 -3.40 8.94
N VAL A 258 1.52 -2.13 9.34
CA VAL A 258 1.31 -1.69 10.72
C VAL A 258 0.05 -0.84 10.74
N GLU A 259 -0.97 -1.28 11.48
CA GLU A 259 -2.27 -0.62 11.58
C GLU A 259 -2.50 0.00 12.97
N ASP A 260 -3.44 0.95 13.03
CA ASP A 260 -3.99 1.55 14.25
C ASP A 260 -2.91 2.16 15.18
N GLN A 261 -1.92 2.86 14.59
CA GLN A 261 -0.86 3.60 15.30
C GLN A 261 -0.90 5.09 14.99
N ASP A 262 -0.50 5.98 15.92
CA ASP A 262 -0.19 7.35 15.54
C ASP A 262 1.14 7.37 14.77
N TYR A 263 1.08 7.47 13.44
CA TYR A 263 2.26 7.49 12.57
C TYR A 263 3.31 8.49 13.06
N TYR A 264 2.89 9.66 13.53
CA TYR A 264 3.78 10.75 13.95
C TYR A 264 4.44 10.53 15.32
N ALA A 265 4.10 9.44 16.01
CA ALA A 265 4.66 9.05 17.30
C ALA A 265 5.57 7.81 17.22
N ILE A 266 5.76 7.22 16.02
CA ILE A 266 6.43 5.93 15.85
C ILE A 266 7.67 5.96 14.92
N PRO A 267 8.59 6.95 15.00
CA PRO A 267 9.74 7.05 14.09
C PRO A 267 10.61 5.80 14.06
N LYS A 268 10.80 5.12 15.20
CA LYS A 268 11.60 3.89 15.29
C LYS A 268 10.95 2.72 14.56
N VAL A 269 9.62 2.65 14.59
CA VAL A 269 8.84 1.60 13.91
C VAL A 269 8.90 1.81 12.39
N VAL A 270 8.77 3.07 11.94
CA VAL A 270 8.93 3.43 10.52
C VAL A 270 10.34 3.11 10.04
N ALA A 271 11.38 3.48 10.78
CA ALA A 271 12.77 3.17 10.42
C ALA A 271 13.03 1.65 10.35
N ALA A 272 12.48 0.87 11.30
CA ALA A 272 12.57 -0.59 11.26
C ALA A 272 11.80 -1.19 10.06
N GLY A 273 10.65 -0.61 9.70
CA GLY A 273 9.89 -0.98 8.52
C GLY A 273 10.63 -0.68 7.21
N ASP A 274 11.22 0.50 7.08
CA ASP A 274 12.04 0.90 5.93
C ASP A 274 13.24 -0.05 5.77
N ALA A 275 13.90 -0.42 6.88
CA ALA A 275 14.99 -1.40 6.88
C ALA A 275 14.53 -2.81 6.45
N PHE A 276 13.41 -3.30 7.00
CA PHE A 276 12.86 -4.60 6.61
C PHE A 276 12.47 -4.61 5.13
N PHE A 277 11.79 -3.56 4.67
CA PHE A 277 11.40 -3.42 3.28
C PHE A 277 12.62 -3.45 2.34
N GLN A 278 13.63 -2.64 2.61
CA GLN A 278 14.81 -2.55 1.75
C GLN A 278 15.68 -3.81 1.78
N ASP A 279 16.00 -4.32 2.97
CA ASP A 279 17.02 -5.37 3.11
C ASP A 279 16.44 -6.77 2.99
N VAL A 280 15.18 -6.97 3.36
CA VAL A 280 14.53 -8.27 3.32
C VAL A 280 13.63 -8.39 2.08
N MET A 281 12.63 -7.51 1.93
CA MET A 281 11.62 -7.65 0.87
C MET A 281 12.16 -7.29 -0.52
N ILE A 282 13.00 -6.26 -0.62
CA ILE A 282 13.57 -5.79 -1.89
C ILE A 282 14.82 -6.58 -2.27
N LYS A 283 15.86 -6.53 -1.42
CA LYS A 283 17.16 -7.16 -1.73
C LYS A 283 17.13 -8.67 -1.50
N GLY A 284 16.64 -9.09 -0.34
CA GLY A 284 16.61 -10.50 0.06
C GLY A 284 15.73 -11.38 -0.84
N LEU A 285 14.66 -10.82 -1.40
CA LEU A 285 13.76 -11.52 -2.32
C LEU A 285 13.96 -11.13 -3.80
N SER A 286 15.11 -10.58 -4.17
CA SER A 286 15.37 -10.14 -5.55
C SER A 286 15.11 -11.23 -6.61
N ASP A 287 15.43 -12.50 -6.33
CA ASP A 287 15.16 -13.63 -7.22
C ASP A 287 13.66 -13.97 -7.36
N PHE A 288 12.82 -13.53 -6.41
CA PHE A 288 11.38 -13.74 -6.41
C PHE A 288 10.63 -12.57 -7.07
N ARG A 289 11.32 -11.45 -7.31
CA ARG A 289 10.73 -10.24 -7.90
C ARG A 289 10.83 -10.25 -9.43
N PRO A 290 9.88 -9.62 -10.15
CA PRO A 290 9.99 -9.41 -11.58
C PRO A 290 11.14 -8.44 -11.91
N LYS A 291 11.81 -8.64 -13.05
CA LYS A 291 12.96 -7.79 -13.48
C LYS A 291 12.54 -6.38 -13.90
N ASP A 292 11.38 -6.26 -14.53
CA ASP A 292 10.83 -5.00 -15.07
C ASP A 292 9.64 -4.53 -14.23
N GLU A 293 9.85 -4.31 -12.93
CA GLU A 293 8.78 -3.97 -12.00
C GLU A 293 8.27 -2.53 -12.24
N LYS A 294 7.23 -2.39 -13.06
CA LYS A 294 6.37 -1.18 -13.10
C LYS A 294 5.26 -1.23 -12.05
N PHE A 295 5.46 -1.95 -10.94
CA PHE A 295 4.51 -2.00 -9.83
C PHE A 295 4.57 -0.69 -9.05
N SER A 296 4.00 0.36 -9.63
CA SER A 296 3.86 1.65 -8.99
C SER A 296 2.68 1.63 -8.00
N GLY A 297 2.57 0.62 -7.13
CA GLY A 297 1.55 0.54 -6.07
C GLY A 297 0.07 0.65 -6.49
N SER A 298 -0.29 0.50 -7.77
CA SER A 298 -1.68 0.62 -8.24
C SER A 298 -2.08 -0.56 -9.12
N LYS A 299 -2.65 -1.59 -8.47
CA LYS A 299 -3.12 -2.79 -9.15
C LYS A 299 -4.28 -2.56 -10.13
N LEU A 300 -4.97 -1.42 -10.02
CA LEU A 300 -6.05 -1.05 -10.95
C LEU A 300 -5.53 -0.78 -12.37
N LEU A 301 -4.30 -0.29 -12.52
CA LEU A 301 -3.69 -0.07 -13.84
C LEU A 301 -3.37 -1.40 -14.51
N LEU A 302 -2.79 -2.34 -13.75
CA LEU A 302 -2.50 -3.71 -14.20
C LEU A 302 -3.75 -4.43 -14.70
N LEU A 303 -4.86 -4.37 -13.95
CA LEU A 303 -6.11 -5.02 -14.35
C LEU A 303 -6.77 -4.41 -15.61
N ARG A 304 -6.37 -3.21 -16.02
CA ARG A 304 -6.92 -2.52 -17.19
C ARG A 304 -5.98 -2.49 -18.40
N GLY A 305 -4.86 -3.21 -18.32
CA GLY A 305 -3.92 -3.35 -19.45
C GLY A 305 -3.17 -2.07 -19.81
N LEU A 306 -2.91 -1.21 -18.82
CA LEU A 306 -2.05 -0.01 -18.95
C LEU A 306 -0.68 -0.25 -18.30
#